data_AF-A0A359CX32-F1
#
_entry.id   AF-A0A359CX32-F1
#
_cell.length_a   1.000
_cell.length_b   1.000
_cell.length_c   1.000
_cell.angle_alpha   90.00
_cell.angle_beta   90.00
_cell.angle_gamma   90.00
#
_symmetry.space_group_name_H-M   'P 1'
#
loop_
_entity.id
_entity.type
_entity.pdbx_description
1 polymer ?
#
loop_
_entity_poly.entity_id
_entity_poly.type
_entity_poly.pdbx_seq_one_letter_code
_entity_poly.pdbx_strand_id
1 'polypeptide(L)'
;MARINQGFLGNASGKLGNVVFAKWRDLQTAHQYQPDIHDANSPAQKKQRSRMVTLLQFLKPLNKNFIKFFNSSIAKGSTPWAVAIKQNMSGVPESGCFPLNNLRLGKPNLPSFEIIEATYNPFIDLTTVRYVPNLPVSSQNPFPYLCCAVLGQYKTTDGSIKFDIRHLLSENPVGIFLCSYYSGGHEHAFENIWSHGRMWFIYYDTFDIEGHYDPIPNLSEPSDFTPVSIVEGFNVDIPDDLVPLDAFSWKYEKKADKWYLILSIDIKKTKIKKPADYTIIFWGVALRDSKHEQSEPMEWNLKNTTKEIELGDKGFDGSILGLYSLFTTEGEQVSRFNRFYISKDTDDKEHPYFDQLFDCCYAFPTSFILDGNQCGFCGSIDELFSDIIELWEQGYLGNDSDIEPRNEVALKIPTDANGTITVTGFISQELNDYIFDRDKVALLEVVAKSGFSFSKWDGTDAADVKDLGTGKFELVMSKERSISAVFIAI
;
A
#
# COMPACT_ATOMS: atom_id res chain seq x y z
N MET A 1 46.64 3.19 -1.32
CA MET A 1 46.41 3.69 0.04
C MET A 1 47.04 2.70 1.01
N ALA A 2 47.97 3.12 1.85
CA ALA A 2 48.58 2.25 2.86
C ALA A 2 47.92 2.47 4.24
N ARG A 3 47.68 1.39 4.98
CA ARG A 3 47.27 1.42 6.39
C ARG A 3 48.51 1.30 7.26
N ILE A 4 48.59 2.11 8.33
CA ILE A 4 49.71 2.10 9.27
C ILE A 4 49.14 1.81 10.65
N ASN A 5 49.59 0.72 11.28
CA ASN A 5 49.01 0.25 12.55
C ASN A 5 49.65 0.86 13.81
N GLN A 6 50.89 1.37 13.73
CA GLN A 6 51.67 1.82 14.90
C GLN A 6 52.54 3.08 14.65
N GLY A 7 52.30 3.82 13.55
CA GLY A 7 53.16 4.91 13.10
C GLY A 7 54.52 4.46 12.54
N PHE A 8 55.43 5.41 12.32
CA PHE A 8 56.84 5.11 12.00
C PHE A 8 57.65 5.06 13.30
N LEU A 9 57.99 3.85 13.75
CA LEU A 9 58.79 3.60 14.95
C LEU A 9 60.24 3.25 14.55
N GLY A 10 61.00 4.26 14.13
CA GLY A 10 62.42 4.12 13.76
C GLY A 10 62.96 5.27 12.93
N ASN A 11 64.28 5.29 12.72
CA ASN A 11 64.94 6.29 11.87
C ASN A 11 64.74 5.94 10.38
N ALA A 12 64.11 6.83 9.62
CA ALA A 12 63.98 6.71 8.16
C ALA A 12 65.02 7.60 7.46
N SER A 13 65.78 7.04 6.52
CA SER A 13 66.71 7.78 5.66
C SER A 13 66.38 7.59 4.19
N GLY A 14 66.22 8.69 3.45
CA GLY A 14 65.83 8.69 2.05
C GLY A 14 64.90 9.87 1.73
N LYS A 15 64.62 10.11 0.45
CA LYS A 15 63.69 11.16 0.03
C LYS A 15 62.25 10.66 0.17
N LEU A 16 61.67 10.85 1.36
CA LEU A 16 60.21 10.81 1.53
C LEU A 16 59.60 11.84 0.57
N GLY A 17 58.82 11.35 -0.39
CA GLY A 17 58.14 12.20 -1.36
C GLY A 17 57.01 13.00 -0.73
N ASN A 18 56.28 13.71 -1.59
CA ASN A 18 55.01 14.36 -1.27
C ASN A 18 54.01 13.33 -0.69
N VAL A 19 53.89 13.23 0.64
CA VAL A 19 53.02 12.28 1.36
C VAL A 19 52.26 13.03 2.46
N VAL A 20 50.93 12.87 2.49
CA VAL A 20 50.04 13.37 3.54
C VAL A 20 49.66 12.22 4.46
N PHE A 21 49.73 12.47 5.76
CA PHE A 21 49.15 11.61 6.79
C PHE A 21 47.80 12.19 7.22
N ALA A 22 46.75 11.38 7.19
CA ALA A 22 45.39 11.80 7.51
C ALA A 22 44.66 10.75 8.36
N LYS A 23 43.79 11.22 9.26
CA LYS A 23 42.92 10.38 10.10
C LYS A 23 41.51 10.37 9.52
N TRP A 24 40.97 9.21 9.16
CA TRP A 24 39.58 9.05 8.72
C TRP A 24 38.90 7.95 9.52
N ARG A 25 37.84 8.30 10.27
CA ARG A 25 37.09 7.38 11.16
C ARG A 25 38.03 6.45 11.95
N ASP A 26 38.91 7.10 12.70
CA ASP A 26 39.96 6.51 13.55
C ASP A 26 41.09 5.71 12.88
N LEU A 27 41.03 5.49 11.57
CA LEU A 27 42.14 4.91 10.81
C LEU A 27 43.18 5.98 10.44
N GLN A 28 44.45 5.73 10.80
CA GLN A 28 45.58 6.49 10.29
C GLN A 28 45.94 6.00 8.88
N THR A 29 45.96 6.93 7.92
CA THR A 29 46.18 6.64 6.50
C THR A 29 47.30 7.52 5.95
N ALA A 30 48.11 6.94 5.06
CA ALA A 30 49.10 7.68 4.28
C ALA A 30 48.72 7.65 2.79
N HIS A 31 48.77 8.81 2.14
CA HIS A 31 48.52 8.98 0.71
C HIS A 31 49.46 10.03 0.11
N GLN A 32 49.65 9.98 -1.21
CA GLN A 32 50.51 10.93 -1.90
C GLN A 32 49.87 12.33 -1.93
N TYR A 33 50.64 13.37 -1.56
CA TYR A 33 50.22 14.76 -1.73
C TYR A 33 50.22 15.11 -3.22
N GLN A 34 49.06 15.51 -3.74
CA GLN A 34 48.89 15.98 -5.12
C GLN A 34 48.88 17.51 -5.10
N PRO A 35 49.98 18.19 -5.47
CA PRO A 35 50.07 19.65 -5.40
C PRO A 35 49.12 20.35 -6.40
N ASP A 36 48.91 19.74 -7.57
CA ASP A 36 47.88 20.16 -8.52
C ASP A 36 46.63 19.29 -8.35
N ILE A 37 45.69 19.77 -7.52
CA ILE A 37 44.29 19.42 -7.73
C ILE A 37 43.82 20.24 -8.93
N HIS A 38 44.15 19.78 -10.14
CA HIS A 38 43.41 20.17 -11.32
C HIS A 38 41.95 19.76 -11.07
N ASP A 39 41.11 20.76 -10.76
CA ASP A 39 39.69 20.56 -10.49
C ASP A 39 39.10 19.74 -11.64
N ALA A 40 38.66 18.51 -11.32
CA ALA A 40 38.61 17.40 -12.27
C ALA A 40 37.44 17.53 -13.25
N ASN A 41 37.64 18.44 -14.21
CA ASN A 41 36.65 19.08 -15.05
C ASN A 41 36.68 18.59 -16.50
N SER A 42 37.41 17.52 -16.82
CA SER A 42 37.39 16.97 -18.17
C SER A 42 35.95 16.58 -18.56
N PRO A 43 35.53 16.70 -19.84
CA PRO A 43 34.17 16.37 -20.25
C PRO A 43 33.76 14.94 -19.85
N ALA A 44 34.69 13.98 -19.95
CA ALA A 44 34.48 12.60 -19.52
C ALA A 44 34.26 12.47 -18.00
N GLN A 45 35.04 13.19 -17.18
CA GLN A 45 34.87 13.20 -15.73
C GLN A 45 33.54 13.85 -15.32
N LYS A 46 33.17 14.97 -15.93
CA LYS A 46 31.86 15.63 -15.72
C LYS A 46 30.70 14.70 -16.09
N LYS A 47 30.80 14.01 -17.23
CA LYS A 47 29.82 13.00 -17.67
C LYS A 47 29.71 11.83 -16.69
N GLN A 48 30.82 11.32 -16.17
CA GLN A 48 30.83 10.26 -15.15
C GLN A 48 30.20 10.72 -13.82
N ARG A 49 30.50 11.94 -13.35
CA ARG A 49 29.86 12.52 -12.15
C ARG A 49 28.35 12.66 -12.36
N SER A 50 27.91 13.16 -13.51
CA SER A 50 26.48 13.30 -13.85
C SER A 50 25.76 11.94 -13.78
N ARG A 51 26.30 10.91 -14.46
CA ARG A 51 25.76 9.54 -14.41
C ARG A 51 25.67 8.98 -12.98
N MET A 52 26.67 9.24 -12.14
CA MET A 52 26.63 8.83 -10.73
C MET A 52 25.53 9.58 -9.95
N VAL A 53 25.37 10.89 -10.14
CA VAL A 53 24.32 11.68 -9.48
C VAL A 53 22.92 11.19 -9.88
N THR A 54 22.67 11.00 -11.17
CA THR A 54 21.43 10.38 -11.70
C THR A 54 21.12 9.06 -10.98
N LEU A 55 22.09 8.14 -10.93
CA LEU A 55 21.88 6.82 -10.34
C LEU A 55 21.61 6.89 -8.84
N LEU A 56 22.33 7.76 -8.12
CA LEU A 56 22.12 7.96 -6.69
C LEU A 56 20.74 8.56 -6.40
N GLN A 57 20.26 9.49 -7.23
CA GLN A 57 18.91 10.05 -7.12
C GLN A 57 17.84 8.99 -7.38
N PHE A 58 17.99 8.17 -8.43
CA PHE A 58 17.09 7.07 -8.76
C PHE A 58 17.02 6.01 -7.64
N LEU A 59 18.16 5.55 -7.13
CA LEU A 59 18.22 4.47 -6.14
C LEU A 59 17.82 4.92 -4.73
N LYS A 60 17.96 6.22 -4.38
CA LYS A 60 17.71 6.75 -3.03
C LYS A 60 16.35 6.36 -2.42
N PRO A 61 15.19 6.52 -3.11
CA PRO A 61 13.89 6.08 -2.57
C PRO A 61 13.84 4.56 -2.29
N LEU A 62 14.53 3.74 -3.09
CA LEU A 62 14.53 2.29 -2.99
C LEU A 62 15.43 1.76 -1.83
N ASN A 63 16.27 2.61 -1.24
CA ASN A 63 17.34 2.19 -0.32
C ASN A 63 16.84 1.49 0.96
N LYS A 64 15.75 1.98 1.56
CA LYS A 64 15.24 1.45 2.84
C LYS A 64 14.52 0.10 2.68
N ASN A 65 13.86 -0.10 1.54
CA ASN A 65 12.97 -1.23 1.26
C ASN A 65 13.67 -2.17 0.26
N PHE A 66 13.36 -2.04 -1.03
CA PHE A 66 13.83 -2.87 -2.14
C PHE A 66 15.33 -3.18 -2.12
N ILE A 67 16.21 -2.18 -2.03
CA ILE A 67 17.67 -2.42 -2.06
C ILE A 67 18.13 -3.18 -0.82
N LYS A 68 17.59 -2.86 0.37
CA LYS A 68 17.93 -3.57 1.60
C LYS A 68 17.46 -5.03 1.51
N PHE A 69 16.23 -5.26 1.08
CA PHE A 69 15.63 -6.59 0.95
C PHE A 69 16.42 -7.46 -0.04
N PHE A 70 16.53 -7.05 -1.30
CA PHE A 70 17.14 -7.87 -2.34
C PHE A 70 18.67 -8.00 -2.24
N ASN A 71 19.38 -6.99 -1.74
CA ASN A 71 20.85 -6.99 -1.77
C ASN A 71 21.54 -7.38 -0.45
N SER A 72 20.82 -7.63 0.66
CA SER A 72 21.47 -7.92 1.95
C SER A 72 22.34 -9.16 1.94
N SER A 73 21.84 -10.27 1.39
CA SER A 73 22.54 -11.56 1.35
C SER A 73 23.71 -11.62 0.34
N ILE A 74 23.68 -10.82 -0.73
CA ILE A 74 24.84 -10.65 -1.64
C ILE A 74 25.89 -9.65 -1.13
N ALA A 75 25.61 -8.82 -0.12
CA ALA A 75 26.49 -7.73 0.34
C ALA A 75 27.72 -8.19 1.15
N LYS A 76 28.30 -9.35 0.85
CA LYS A 76 29.46 -9.92 1.55
C LYS A 76 30.67 -8.97 1.45
N GLY A 77 31.04 -8.35 2.59
CA GLY A 77 32.15 -7.39 2.67
C GLY A 77 31.85 -5.99 2.10
N SER A 78 30.57 -5.64 1.89
CA SER A 78 30.12 -4.35 1.35
C SER A 78 28.80 -3.93 2.01
N THR A 79 28.16 -2.87 1.53
CA THR A 79 26.77 -2.53 1.89
C THR A 79 25.81 -2.87 0.76
N PRO A 80 24.53 -3.20 1.04
CA PRO A 80 23.51 -3.48 0.01
C PRO A 80 23.39 -2.32 -1.01
N TRP A 81 23.51 -1.09 -0.51
CA TRP A 81 23.58 0.15 -1.28
C TRP A 81 24.78 0.21 -2.25
N ALA A 82 25.99 -0.12 -1.78
CA ALA A 82 27.17 -0.13 -2.63
C ALA A 82 27.13 -1.25 -3.69
N VAL A 83 26.49 -2.38 -3.38
CA VAL A 83 26.20 -3.43 -4.36
C VAL A 83 25.22 -2.94 -5.43
N ALA A 84 24.13 -2.26 -5.03
CA ALA A 84 23.16 -1.70 -5.97
C ALA A 84 23.80 -0.69 -6.93
N ILE A 85 24.61 0.24 -6.42
CA ILE A 85 25.34 1.20 -7.27
C ILE A 85 26.23 0.46 -8.28
N LYS A 86 27.00 -0.54 -7.82
CA LYS A 86 27.91 -1.31 -8.68
C LYS A 86 27.18 -2.07 -9.78
N GLN A 87 26.05 -2.71 -9.46
CA GLN A 87 25.24 -3.46 -10.42
C GLN A 87 24.59 -2.57 -11.48
N ASN A 88 24.20 -1.34 -11.11
CA ASN A 88 23.40 -0.46 -11.97
C ASN A 88 24.21 0.61 -12.74
N MET A 89 25.48 0.87 -12.37
CA MET A 89 26.29 1.92 -13.00
C MET A 89 26.51 1.73 -14.53
N SER A 90 26.50 0.48 -15.01
CA SER A 90 26.55 0.18 -16.45
C SER A 90 25.29 0.62 -17.19
N GLY A 91 24.12 0.49 -16.55
CA GLY A 91 22.80 0.80 -17.13
C GLY A 91 22.43 2.29 -17.17
N VAL A 92 23.28 3.19 -16.66
CA VAL A 92 23.01 4.63 -16.70
C VAL A 92 23.31 5.18 -18.10
N PRO A 93 22.33 5.65 -18.89
CA PRO A 93 22.57 6.18 -20.22
C PRO A 93 23.24 7.56 -20.16
N GLU A 94 23.67 8.06 -21.32
CA GLU A 94 24.34 9.36 -21.44
C GLU A 94 23.39 10.56 -21.25
N SER A 95 22.07 10.33 -21.40
CA SER A 95 21.00 11.33 -21.27
C SER A 95 20.71 11.75 -19.83
N GLY A 96 21.22 11.05 -18.81
CA GLY A 96 21.05 11.45 -17.41
C GLY A 96 19.74 11.04 -16.75
N CYS A 97 18.92 10.19 -17.37
CA CYS A 97 17.75 9.55 -16.76
C CYS A 97 17.97 8.03 -16.69
N PHE A 98 17.86 7.39 -15.52
CA PHE A 98 18.02 5.94 -15.39
C PHE A 98 16.68 5.22 -15.66
N PRO A 99 16.58 4.34 -16.68
CA PRO A 99 15.35 3.60 -16.97
C PRO A 99 15.04 2.55 -15.90
N LEU A 100 13.76 2.36 -15.54
CA LEU A 100 13.36 1.32 -14.57
C LEU A 100 13.68 -0.10 -15.08
N ASN A 101 13.50 -0.36 -16.38
CA ASN A 101 13.86 -1.64 -17.00
C ASN A 101 15.39 -1.93 -16.96
N ASN A 102 16.25 -0.95 -16.68
CA ASN A 102 17.68 -1.15 -16.43
C ASN A 102 18.01 -1.49 -14.97
N LEU A 103 17.05 -1.38 -14.04
CA LEU A 103 17.26 -1.73 -12.64
C LEU A 103 17.65 -3.20 -12.48
N ARG A 104 18.68 -3.46 -11.68
CA ARG A 104 19.12 -4.79 -11.26
C ARG A 104 19.24 -4.81 -9.74
N LEU A 105 18.53 -5.75 -9.12
CA LEU A 105 18.51 -5.99 -7.68
C LEU A 105 18.64 -7.50 -7.43
N GLY A 106 19.23 -7.85 -6.29
CA GLY A 106 19.50 -9.21 -5.88
C GLY A 106 20.45 -9.94 -6.82
N LYS A 107 20.27 -11.25 -6.89
CA LYS A 107 20.94 -12.13 -7.84
C LYS A 107 19.92 -13.20 -8.29
N PRO A 108 19.04 -12.87 -9.25
CA PRO A 108 18.11 -13.84 -9.81
C PRO A 108 18.80 -15.12 -10.26
N ASN A 109 18.15 -16.27 -10.06
CA ASN A 109 18.63 -17.57 -10.54
C ASN A 109 17.52 -18.36 -11.27
N LEU A 110 16.27 -17.87 -11.26
CA LEU A 110 15.14 -18.47 -11.97
C LEU A 110 14.76 -17.61 -13.21
N PRO A 111 14.19 -18.22 -14.27
CA PRO A 111 13.77 -17.47 -15.46
C PRO A 111 12.68 -16.43 -15.14
N SER A 112 12.54 -15.44 -16.01
CA SER A 112 11.42 -14.50 -15.98
C SER A 112 10.10 -15.18 -16.37
N PHE A 113 9.01 -14.71 -15.79
CA PHE A 113 7.64 -15.08 -16.15
C PHE A 113 7.13 -14.17 -17.28
N GLU A 114 6.12 -14.62 -18.03
CA GLU A 114 5.51 -13.81 -19.09
C GLU A 114 4.34 -13.01 -18.51
N ILE A 115 4.29 -11.71 -18.73
CA ILE A 115 3.12 -10.89 -18.40
C ILE A 115 2.25 -10.86 -19.66
N ILE A 116 1.05 -11.45 -19.57
CA ILE A 116 0.08 -11.49 -20.66
C ILE A 116 -0.55 -10.10 -20.84
N GLU A 117 -0.86 -9.46 -19.71
CA GLU A 117 -1.67 -8.26 -19.67
C GLU A 117 -1.44 -7.50 -18.36
N ALA A 118 -1.49 -6.17 -18.42
CA ALA A 118 -1.62 -5.33 -17.25
C ALA A 118 -2.74 -4.32 -17.51
N THR A 119 -3.80 -4.35 -16.71
CA THR A 119 -4.93 -3.41 -16.79
C THR A 119 -4.93 -2.47 -15.59
N TYR A 120 -5.45 -1.27 -15.79
CA TYR A 120 -5.74 -0.32 -14.72
C TYR A 120 -7.23 0.02 -14.76
N ASN A 121 -7.90 -0.14 -13.61
CA ASN A 121 -9.27 0.29 -13.41
C ASN A 121 -9.28 1.65 -12.69
N PRO A 122 -9.59 2.76 -13.39
CA PRO A 122 -9.63 4.10 -12.81
C PRO A 122 -10.82 4.33 -11.87
N PHE A 123 -11.85 3.49 -11.88
CA PHE A 123 -12.98 3.65 -10.96
C PHE A 123 -12.54 3.38 -9.51
N ILE A 124 -11.70 2.36 -9.28
CA ILE A 124 -11.24 1.94 -7.95
C ILE A 124 -9.71 2.02 -7.73
N ASP A 125 -8.97 2.66 -8.63
CA ASP A 125 -7.49 2.71 -8.61
C ASP A 125 -6.79 1.34 -8.56
N LEU A 126 -7.30 0.35 -9.31
CA LEU A 126 -6.76 -1.01 -9.29
C LEU A 126 -5.87 -1.30 -10.51
N THR A 127 -4.59 -1.62 -10.30
CA THR A 127 -3.73 -2.21 -11.35
C THR A 127 -3.70 -3.73 -11.23
N THR A 128 -4.33 -4.45 -12.17
CA THR A 128 -4.27 -5.92 -12.27
C THR A 128 -3.17 -6.33 -13.25
N VAL A 129 -2.39 -7.37 -12.92
CA VAL A 129 -1.31 -7.90 -13.79
C VAL A 129 -1.49 -9.42 -13.95
N ARG A 130 -1.86 -9.86 -15.15
CA ARG A 130 -2.07 -11.27 -15.49
C ARG A 130 -0.80 -11.85 -16.13
N TYR A 131 -0.37 -13.02 -15.68
CA TYR A 131 0.92 -13.61 -16.05
C TYR A 131 0.87 -15.14 -16.25
N VAL A 132 1.84 -15.67 -17.00
CA VAL A 132 2.17 -17.10 -17.05
C VAL A 132 3.48 -17.33 -16.28
N PRO A 133 3.47 -18.07 -15.16
CA PRO A 133 4.69 -18.36 -14.42
C PRO A 133 5.52 -19.41 -15.16
N ASN A 134 6.74 -19.05 -15.58
CA ASN A 134 7.72 -19.99 -16.12
C ASN A 134 8.38 -20.78 -14.97
N LEU A 135 7.65 -21.70 -14.36
CA LEU A 135 8.12 -22.56 -13.28
C LEU A 135 9.19 -23.57 -13.77
N PRO A 136 10.44 -23.51 -13.30
CA PRO A 136 11.24 -24.72 -13.18
C PRO A 136 10.67 -25.53 -12.02
N VAL A 137 9.84 -26.53 -12.31
CA VAL A 137 9.33 -27.45 -11.29
C VAL A 137 10.52 -28.16 -10.64
N SER A 138 10.85 -27.78 -9.40
CA SER A 138 11.85 -28.49 -8.61
C SER A 138 11.34 -29.90 -8.37
N SER A 139 12.12 -30.92 -8.72
CA SER A 139 11.76 -32.31 -8.44
C SER A 139 11.68 -32.63 -6.93
N GLN A 140 12.18 -31.71 -6.08
CA GLN A 140 12.10 -31.80 -4.62
C GLN A 140 10.92 -31.02 -4.02
N ASN A 141 10.42 -29.99 -4.72
CA ASN A 141 9.20 -29.28 -4.33
C ASN A 141 8.35 -28.98 -5.58
N PRO A 142 7.34 -29.81 -5.89
CA PRO A 142 6.47 -29.60 -7.04
C PRO A 142 5.44 -28.48 -6.86
N PHE A 143 5.25 -27.98 -5.63
CA PHE A 143 4.29 -26.93 -5.29
C PHE A 143 4.95 -25.89 -4.36
N PRO A 144 5.96 -25.13 -4.84
CA PRO A 144 6.54 -24.06 -4.05
C PRO A 144 5.50 -22.95 -3.84
N TYR A 145 5.44 -22.41 -2.62
CA TYR A 145 4.71 -21.18 -2.38
C TYR A 145 5.41 -20.03 -3.14
N LEU A 146 4.65 -19.00 -3.50
CA LEU A 146 5.13 -17.88 -4.29
C LEU A 146 4.64 -16.55 -3.70
N CYS A 147 5.58 -15.64 -3.47
CA CYS A 147 5.30 -14.22 -3.23
C CYS A 147 5.78 -13.39 -4.42
N CYS A 148 5.16 -12.22 -4.62
CA CYS A 148 5.64 -11.25 -5.58
C CYS A 148 6.16 -9.98 -4.89
N ALA A 149 7.04 -9.27 -5.58
CA ALA A 149 7.45 -7.92 -5.24
C ALA A 149 7.21 -7.04 -6.45
N VAL A 150 6.62 -5.86 -6.28
CA VAL A 150 6.26 -4.96 -7.38
C VAL A 150 6.72 -3.53 -7.09
N LEU A 151 7.48 -2.98 -8.04
CA LEU A 151 7.95 -1.60 -8.03
C LEU A 151 7.22 -0.82 -9.11
N GLY A 152 6.25 -0.02 -8.71
CA GLY A 152 5.54 0.89 -9.60
C GLY A 152 6.33 2.18 -9.85
N GLN A 153 6.23 2.72 -11.06
CA GLN A 153 6.69 4.06 -11.42
C GLN A 153 5.46 4.88 -11.84
N TYR A 154 5.30 6.05 -11.24
CA TYR A 154 4.21 6.98 -11.54
C TYR A 154 4.75 8.40 -11.67
N LYS A 155 3.96 9.25 -12.32
CA LYS A 155 4.25 10.67 -12.53
C LYS A 155 3.31 11.48 -11.65
N THR A 156 3.85 12.38 -10.83
CA THR A 156 3.03 13.27 -10.00
C THR A 156 2.60 14.53 -10.74
N THR A 157 1.64 15.24 -10.16
CA THR A 157 1.06 16.50 -10.65
C THR A 157 2.10 17.60 -10.95
N ASP A 158 3.25 17.58 -10.27
CA ASP A 158 4.40 18.46 -10.53
C ASP A 158 5.28 18.01 -11.73
N GLY A 159 4.90 16.95 -12.42
CA GLY A 159 5.65 16.33 -13.52
C GLY A 159 6.86 15.51 -13.09
N SER A 160 7.16 15.40 -11.78
CA SER A 160 8.24 14.56 -11.29
C SER A 160 7.86 13.07 -11.31
N ILE A 161 8.87 12.20 -11.42
CA ILE A 161 8.69 10.75 -11.44
C ILE A 161 9.00 10.20 -10.05
N LYS A 162 8.07 9.43 -9.50
CA LYS A 162 8.17 8.78 -8.19
C LYS A 162 8.02 7.27 -8.33
N PHE A 163 8.34 6.57 -7.25
CA PHE A 163 8.21 5.12 -7.16
C PHE A 163 7.21 4.75 -6.08
N ASP A 164 6.34 3.80 -6.41
CA ASP A 164 5.57 3.08 -5.43
C ASP A 164 6.42 1.92 -4.90
N ILE A 165 6.75 2.00 -3.61
CA ILE A 165 7.61 1.06 -2.90
C ILE A 165 6.85 0.28 -1.80
N ARG A 166 5.51 0.37 -1.79
CA ARG A 166 4.66 -0.27 -0.77
C ARG A 166 4.67 -1.81 -0.92
N HIS A 167 4.69 -2.28 -2.16
CA HIS A 167 4.48 -3.68 -2.52
C HIS A 167 5.79 -4.48 -2.58
N LEU A 168 6.58 -4.42 -1.50
CA LEU A 168 7.87 -5.10 -1.40
C LEU A 168 7.74 -6.63 -1.34
N LEU A 169 6.70 -7.11 -0.68
CA LEU A 169 6.35 -8.52 -0.59
C LEU A 169 4.81 -8.60 -0.54
N SER A 170 4.21 -9.40 -1.41
CA SER A 170 2.78 -9.65 -1.46
C SER A 170 2.54 -11.15 -1.54
N GLU A 171 1.80 -11.67 -0.57
CA GLU A 171 1.65 -13.09 -0.27
C GLU A 171 0.40 -13.66 -0.94
N ASN A 172 0.33 -13.63 -2.27
CA ASN A 172 -0.76 -14.30 -3.03
C ASN A 172 -0.35 -14.61 -4.48
N PRO A 173 -0.26 -15.89 -4.87
CA PRO A 173 0.02 -16.31 -6.25
C PRO A 173 -1.17 -17.03 -6.92
N VAL A 174 -2.34 -16.38 -6.98
CA VAL A 174 -3.30 -16.60 -8.07
C VAL A 174 -3.75 -15.23 -8.58
N GLY A 175 -3.75 -15.08 -9.90
CA GLY A 175 -4.47 -14.02 -10.58
C GLY A 175 -3.90 -12.61 -10.45
N ILE A 176 -4.04 -11.96 -9.29
CA ILE A 176 -4.17 -10.50 -9.22
C ILE A 176 -3.31 -9.80 -8.17
N PHE A 177 -2.91 -8.59 -8.57
CA PHE A 177 -2.25 -7.58 -7.77
C PHE A 177 -3.22 -6.41 -7.49
N LEU A 178 -3.13 -5.76 -6.33
CA LEU A 178 -4.01 -4.66 -5.90
C LEU A 178 -3.17 -3.43 -5.50
N CYS A 179 -3.62 -2.19 -5.80
CA CYS A 179 -2.74 -1.01 -5.75
C CYS A 179 -3.39 0.35 -5.38
N SER A 180 -3.85 0.54 -4.14
CA SER A 180 -3.86 1.90 -3.54
C SER A 180 -3.91 1.91 -2.00
N TYR A 181 -3.24 2.90 -1.39
CA TYR A 181 -3.45 3.34 0.01
C TYR A 181 -2.77 4.70 0.26
N TYR A 182 -3.47 5.66 0.89
CA TYR A 182 -2.87 6.88 1.43
C TYR A 182 -3.57 7.36 2.71
N SER A 183 -2.88 8.18 3.50
CA SER A 183 -3.35 8.74 4.77
C SER A 183 -3.25 10.26 4.80
N GLY A 184 -4.15 10.92 5.55
CA GLY A 184 -3.86 12.25 6.12
C GLY A 184 -4.57 13.45 5.51
N GLY A 185 -5.84 13.31 5.10
CA GLY A 185 -6.76 14.46 4.93
C GLY A 185 -6.41 15.43 3.80
N HIS A 186 -6.18 14.91 2.59
CA HIS A 186 -5.91 15.71 1.39
C HIS A 186 -6.91 15.39 0.28
N GLU A 187 -7.04 16.30 -0.68
CA GLU A 187 -7.77 16.07 -1.94
C GLU A 187 -6.94 15.13 -2.82
N HIS A 188 -7.38 13.88 -2.97
CA HIS A 188 -6.64 12.85 -3.71
C HIS A 188 -7.00 12.87 -5.20
N ALA A 189 -6.18 13.54 -6.00
CA ALA A 189 -6.14 13.34 -7.45
C ALA A 189 -5.59 11.94 -7.79
N PHE A 190 -5.76 11.51 -9.04
CA PHE A 190 -5.28 10.23 -9.58
C PHE A 190 -3.75 10.16 -9.70
N GLU A 191 -3.04 10.16 -8.56
CA GLU A 191 -1.57 10.13 -8.56
C GLU A 191 -0.97 8.74 -8.82
N ASN A 192 -1.76 7.66 -8.72
CA ASN A 192 -1.25 6.28 -8.69
C ASN A 192 -1.58 5.41 -9.91
N ILE A 193 -1.84 5.99 -11.09
CA ILE A 193 -1.67 5.21 -12.33
C ILE A 193 -0.16 5.00 -12.55
N TRP A 194 0.28 3.76 -12.44
CA TRP A 194 1.64 3.41 -12.80
C TRP A 194 1.81 3.55 -14.31
N SER A 195 2.69 4.45 -14.76
CA SER A 195 3.05 4.56 -16.18
C SER A 195 3.95 3.42 -16.62
N HIS A 196 4.64 2.78 -15.67
CA HIS A 196 5.44 1.59 -15.86
C HIS A 196 5.61 0.87 -14.52
N GLY A 197 5.76 -0.44 -14.53
CA GLY A 197 5.98 -1.23 -13.33
C GLY A 197 6.95 -2.37 -13.58
N ARG A 198 7.53 -2.89 -12.49
CA ARG A 198 8.44 -4.03 -12.53
C ARG A 198 8.11 -5.03 -11.43
N MET A 199 7.96 -6.31 -11.78
CA MET A 199 7.58 -7.37 -10.86
C MET A 199 8.66 -8.46 -10.78
N TRP A 200 8.89 -8.99 -9.58
CA TRP A 200 9.73 -10.16 -9.29
C TRP A 200 8.88 -11.26 -8.65
N PHE A 201 9.23 -12.52 -8.92
CA PHE A 201 8.70 -13.68 -8.20
C PHE A 201 9.75 -14.29 -7.28
N ILE A 202 9.26 -14.74 -6.13
CA ILE A 202 10.04 -15.15 -4.96
C ILE A 202 9.42 -16.46 -4.47
N TYR A 203 10.04 -17.59 -4.81
CA TYR A 203 9.50 -18.91 -4.46
C TYR A 203 10.07 -19.40 -3.12
N TYR A 204 9.30 -20.17 -2.35
CA TYR A 204 9.72 -20.65 -1.03
C TYR A 204 9.08 -21.99 -0.65
N ASP A 205 9.79 -22.73 0.20
CA ASP A 205 9.46 -24.11 0.57
C ASP A 205 8.68 -24.21 1.90
N THR A 206 8.60 -23.12 2.69
CA THR A 206 8.03 -23.12 4.05
C THR A 206 7.40 -21.77 4.42
N PHE A 207 6.26 -21.79 5.12
CA PHE A 207 5.55 -20.60 5.63
C PHE A 207 6.34 -19.65 6.56
N ASP A 208 7.54 -20.01 7.03
CA ASP A 208 8.40 -19.16 7.87
C ASP A 208 9.12 -18.07 7.03
N ILE A 209 8.35 -17.09 6.58
CA ILE A 209 8.81 -15.91 5.83
C ILE A 209 9.54 -14.92 6.75
N GLU A 210 9.09 -14.81 8.01
CA GLU A 210 9.60 -13.83 8.97
C GLU A 210 10.95 -14.22 9.62
N GLY A 211 11.21 -15.52 9.79
CA GLY A 211 12.36 -16.04 10.53
C GLY A 211 13.70 -15.59 9.96
N HIS A 212 14.12 -16.18 8.83
CA HIS A 212 15.46 -15.97 8.23
C HIS A 212 15.44 -16.08 6.69
N TYR A 213 14.78 -15.16 5.99
CA TYR A 213 14.65 -15.24 4.54
C TYR A 213 15.81 -14.61 3.74
N ASP A 214 16.39 -15.39 2.82
CA ASP A 214 17.26 -14.92 1.73
C ASP A 214 16.50 -15.09 0.40
N PRO A 215 16.13 -14.01 -0.32
CA PRO A 215 15.41 -14.13 -1.59
C PRO A 215 16.25 -14.75 -2.72
N ILE A 216 17.59 -14.74 -2.62
CA ILE A 216 18.47 -15.10 -3.75
C ILE A 216 18.19 -16.46 -4.39
N PRO A 217 18.09 -17.58 -3.65
CA PRO A 217 18.06 -18.92 -4.26
C PRO A 217 16.92 -19.07 -5.26
N ASN A 218 15.79 -18.43 -4.95
CA ASN A 218 14.50 -18.62 -5.60
C ASN A 218 13.93 -17.32 -6.19
N LEU A 219 14.78 -16.35 -6.53
CA LEU A 219 14.39 -15.09 -7.17
C LEU A 219 14.33 -15.25 -8.70
N SER A 220 13.20 -14.85 -9.30
CA SER A 220 13.06 -14.72 -10.76
C SER A 220 13.82 -13.52 -11.31
N GLU A 221 14.25 -13.61 -12.56
CA GLU A 221 14.48 -12.40 -13.35
C GLU A 221 13.17 -11.60 -13.40
N PRO A 222 13.22 -10.26 -13.24
CA PRO A 222 12.01 -9.45 -13.18
C PRO A 222 11.45 -9.11 -14.55
N SER A 223 10.13 -9.18 -14.65
CA SER A 223 9.38 -8.75 -15.84
C SER A 223 8.85 -7.33 -15.65
N ASP A 224 8.99 -6.53 -16.70
CA ASP A 224 8.51 -5.15 -16.77
C ASP A 224 7.10 -5.12 -17.41
N PHE A 225 6.22 -4.20 -16.99
CA PHE A 225 4.86 -4.04 -17.52
C PHE A 225 4.44 -2.56 -17.60
N THR A 226 3.42 -2.28 -18.39
CA THR A 226 2.77 -0.97 -18.47
C THR A 226 1.26 -1.19 -18.43
N PRO A 227 0.58 -0.79 -17.34
CA PRO A 227 -0.87 -0.89 -17.23
C PRO A 227 -1.58 -0.08 -18.32
N VAL A 228 -2.61 -0.69 -18.92
CA VAL A 228 -3.52 -0.03 -19.86
C VAL A 228 -4.84 0.22 -19.14
N SER A 229 -5.34 1.46 -19.16
CA SER A 229 -6.64 1.78 -18.58
C SER A 229 -7.77 1.04 -19.29
N ILE A 230 -8.72 0.48 -18.55
CA ILE A 230 -9.97 -0.07 -19.13
C ILE A 230 -10.91 1.02 -19.68
N VAL A 231 -10.65 2.28 -19.32
CA VAL A 231 -11.31 3.46 -19.88
C VAL A 231 -10.42 4.04 -20.97
N GLU A 232 -10.91 4.01 -22.21
CA GLU A 232 -10.22 4.59 -23.37
C GLU A 232 -10.01 6.11 -23.18
N GLY A 233 -8.86 6.61 -23.63
CA GLY A 233 -8.51 8.03 -23.49
C GLY A 233 -8.22 8.48 -22.05
N PHE A 234 -8.21 7.57 -21.06
CA PHE A 234 -7.85 7.92 -19.68
C PHE A 234 -6.42 8.47 -19.59
N ASN A 235 -6.31 9.73 -19.19
CA ASN A 235 -5.04 10.44 -19.08
C ASN A 235 -5.03 11.34 -17.83
N VAL A 236 -3.99 11.19 -17.01
CA VAL A 236 -3.75 11.95 -15.77
C VAL A 236 -2.75 13.10 -15.93
N ASP A 237 -2.14 13.25 -17.11
CA ASP A 237 -1.11 14.28 -17.35
C ASP A 237 -1.65 15.72 -17.32
N ILE A 238 -2.96 15.90 -17.21
CA ILE A 238 -3.62 17.19 -17.06
C ILE A 238 -3.85 17.43 -15.56
N PRO A 239 -3.13 18.38 -14.93
CA PRO A 239 -3.26 18.66 -13.50
C PRO A 239 -4.46 19.55 -13.17
N ASP A 240 -5.00 20.25 -14.18
CA ASP A 240 -6.09 21.21 -13.99
C ASP A 240 -7.42 20.49 -13.75
N ASP A 241 -8.07 20.79 -12.61
CA ASP A 241 -9.50 20.53 -12.45
C ASP A 241 -10.31 21.76 -12.89
N LEU A 242 -11.05 21.62 -13.98
CA LEU A 242 -11.96 22.65 -14.47
C LEU A 242 -13.40 22.46 -13.97
N VAL A 243 -13.76 21.25 -13.52
CA VAL A 243 -15.09 20.85 -13.04
C VAL A 243 -14.93 20.10 -11.71
N PRO A 244 -14.73 20.83 -10.59
CA PRO A 244 -14.57 20.23 -9.28
C PRO A 244 -15.83 19.50 -8.84
N LEU A 245 -15.67 18.51 -7.95
CA LEU A 245 -16.76 17.64 -7.51
C LEU A 245 -17.94 18.41 -6.88
N ASP A 246 -17.68 19.53 -6.20
CA ASP A 246 -18.72 20.35 -5.59
C ASP A 246 -19.53 21.18 -6.61
N ALA A 247 -19.07 21.27 -7.87
CA ALA A 247 -19.85 21.80 -8.99
C ALA A 247 -20.87 20.77 -9.52
N PHE A 248 -20.73 19.50 -9.14
CA PHE A 248 -21.60 18.41 -9.58
C PHE A 248 -22.73 18.16 -8.58
N SER A 249 -23.90 17.77 -9.10
CA SER A 249 -25.05 17.37 -8.29
C SER A 249 -25.90 16.37 -9.07
N TRP A 250 -26.63 15.52 -8.36
CA TRP A 250 -27.45 14.48 -8.95
C TRP A 250 -28.79 14.37 -8.20
N LYS A 251 -29.80 13.84 -8.88
CA LYS A 251 -31.06 13.39 -8.28
C LYS A 251 -31.72 12.33 -9.17
N TYR A 252 -32.55 11.50 -8.56
CA TYR A 252 -33.55 10.73 -9.31
C TYR A 252 -34.81 11.55 -9.54
N GLU A 253 -35.42 11.43 -10.71
CA GLU A 253 -36.71 12.06 -11.03
C GLU A 253 -37.54 11.11 -11.89
N LYS A 254 -38.79 10.88 -11.47
CA LYS A 254 -39.76 10.15 -12.30
C LYS A 254 -40.48 11.11 -13.23
N LYS A 255 -40.40 10.86 -14.54
CA LYS A 255 -41.10 11.63 -15.59
C LYS A 255 -42.00 10.70 -16.39
N ALA A 256 -43.29 11.02 -16.41
CA ALA A 256 -44.33 10.08 -16.83
C ALA A 256 -44.14 8.74 -16.09
N ASP A 257 -43.96 7.64 -16.83
CA ASP A 257 -43.82 6.29 -16.27
C ASP A 257 -42.37 5.82 -16.10
N LYS A 258 -41.38 6.67 -16.40
CA LYS A 258 -39.96 6.32 -16.38
C LYS A 258 -39.15 7.09 -15.34
N TRP A 259 -38.15 6.41 -14.79
CA TRP A 259 -37.15 7.01 -13.90
C TRP A 259 -35.95 7.52 -14.68
N TYR A 260 -35.44 8.68 -14.25
CA TYR A 260 -34.26 9.32 -14.80
C TYR A 260 -33.27 9.66 -13.68
N LEU A 261 -31.98 9.41 -13.92
CA LEU A 261 -30.90 10.05 -13.17
C LEU A 261 -30.60 11.39 -13.86
N ILE A 262 -30.80 12.49 -13.14
CA ILE A 262 -30.51 13.84 -13.63
C ILE A 262 -29.23 14.32 -12.99
N LEU A 263 -28.17 14.40 -13.81
CA LEU A 263 -26.90 15.01 -13.45
C LEU A 263 -26.97 16.51 -13.77
N SER A 264 -26.50 17.35 -12.87
CA SER A 264 -26.60 18.82 -12.96
C SER A 264 -25.29 19.49 -12.54
N ILE A 265 -24.85 20.49 -13.30
CA ILE A 265 -23.58 21.19 -13.08
C ILE A 265 -23.80 22.68 -12.79
N ASP A 266 -23.25 23.16 -11.67
CA ASP A 266 -23.18 24.60 -11.37
C ASP A 266 -21.94 25.21 -12.02
N ILE A 267 -22.13 25.74 -13.23
CA ILE A 267 -21.10 26.44 -14.01
C ILE A 267 -20.39 27.53 -13.20
N LYS A 268 -21.02 28.16 -12.19
CA LYS A 268 -20.40 29.22 -11.38
C LYS A 268 -19.27 28.72 -10.48
N LYS A 269 -19.27 27.42 -10.16
CA LYS A 269 -18.21 26.74 -9.40
C LYS A 269 -17.09 26.19 -10.29
N THR A 270 -17.33 26.10 -11.59
CA THR A 270 -16.33 25.65 -12.58
C THR A 270 -15.37 26.78 -12.98
N LYS A 271 -14.24 26.42 -13.59
CA LYS A 271 -13.32 27.38 -14.23
C LYS A 271 -13.69 27.66 -15.71
N ILE A 272 -14.83 27.15 -16.17
CA ILE A 272 -15.24 27.17 -17.58
C ILE A 272 -15.81 28.54 -17.97
N LYS A 273 -15.26 29.15 -19.04
CA LYS A 273 -15.70 30.48 -19.53
C LYS A 273 -16.81 30.42 -20.58
N LYS A 274 -16.87 29.34 -21.35
CA LYS A 274 -17.82 29.15 -22.46
C LYS A 274 -18.31 27.70 -22.47
N PRO A 275 -19.36 27.34 -21.71
CA PRO A 275 -19.79 25.96 -21.57
C PRO A 275 -20.10 25.24 -22.89
N ALA A 276 -20.62 25.94 -23.91
CA ALA A 276 -20.91 25.35 -25.22
C ALA A 276 -19.67 24.80 -25.97
N ASP A 277 -18.47 25.25 -25.63
CA ASP A 277 -17.20 24.84 -26.25
C ASP A 277 -16.66 23.51 -25.63
N TYR A 278 -17.36 22.93 -24.65
CA TYR A 278 -16.93 21.74 -23.91
C TYR A 278 -18.01 20.65 -23.79
N THR A 279 -17.55 19.42 -23.72
CA THR A 279 -18.33 18.21 -23.45
C THR A 279 -17.72 17.48 -22.26
N ILE A 280 -18.53 17.15 -21.25
CA ILE A 280 -18.14 16.13 -20.28
C ILE A 280 -18.35 14.78 -20.94
N ILE A 281 -17.33 13.93 -20.93
CA ILE A 281 -17.48 12.51 -21.19
C ILE A 281 -17.42 11.81 -19.84
N PHE A 282 -18.41 10.97 -19.57
CA PHE A 282 -18.46 10.19 -18.34
C PHE A 282 -18.83 8.74 -18.60
N TRP A 283 -18.36 7.88 -17.71
CA TRP A 283 -18.59 6.44 -17.69
C TRP A 283 -19.23 6.11 -16.34
N GLY A 284 -20.26 5.27 -16.33
CA GLY A 284 -20.89 4.78 -15.12
C GLY A 284 -20.63 3.30 -14.94
N VAL A 285 -20.42 2.86 -13.71
CA VAL A 285 -20.60 1.47 -13.30
C VAL A 285 -21.80 1.46 -12.35
N ALA A 286 -22.89 0.85 -12.80
CA ALA A 286 -24.03 0.55 -11.94
C ALA A 286 -23.75 -0.74 -11.18
N LEU A 287 -23.91 -0.71 -9.87
CA LEU A 287 -23.88 -1.87 -8.99
C LEU A 287 -25.31 -2.16 -8.53
N ARG A 288 -25.76 -3.39 -8.71
CA ARG A 288 -27.04 -3.93 -8.23
C ARG A 288 -26.76 -5.25 -7.52
N ASP A 289 -27.73 -5.78 -6.79
CA ASP A 289 -27.65 -7.08 -6.12
C ASP A 289 -27.01 -8.15 -7.03
N SER A 290 -25.75 -8.48 -6.72
CA SER A 290 -24.90 -9.45 -7.43
C SER A 290 -24.64 -9.21 -8.92
N LYS A 291 -24.78 -7.97 -9.41
CA LYS A 291 -24.44 -7.61 -10.81
C LYS A 291 -23.85 -6.21 -10.91
N HIS A 292 -22.81 -6.09 -11.72
CA HIS A 292 -22.33 -4.79 -12.19
C HIS A 292 -22.64 -4.61 -13.68
N GLU A 293 -22.87 -3.37 -14.10
CA GLU A 293 -23.11 -2.98 -15.49
C GLU A 293 -22.31 -1.72 -15.79
N GLN A 294 -21.22 -1.85 -16.55
CA GLN A 294 -20.43 -0.71 -17.02
C GLN A 294 -21.09 -0.11 -18.27
N SER A 295 -21.22 1.22 -18.30
CA SER A 295 -21.74 1.94 -19.45
C SER A 295 -20.66 2.19 -20.51
N GLU A 296 -21.10 2.27 -21.76
CA GLU A 296 -20.39 3.00 -22.81
C GLU A 296 -20.16 4.48 -22.39
N PRO A 297 -19.16 5.18 -22.98
CA PRO A 297 -18.96 6.61 -22.75
C PRO A 297 -20.22 7.42 -23.08
N MET A 298 -20.68 8.21 -22.12
CA MET A 298 -21.81 9.12 -22.28
C MET A 298 -21.33 10.55 -22.44
N GLU A 299 -21.66 11.17 -23.57
CA GLU A 299 -21.38 12.59 -23.84
C GLU A 299 -22.44 13.52 -23.23
N TRP A 300 -21.97 14.59 -22.60
CA TRP A 300 -22.77 15.69 -22.09
C TRP A 300 -22.17 17.04 -22.52
N ASN A 301 -22.68 17.58 -23.62
CA ASN A 301 -22.32 18.92 -24.07
C ASN A 301 -22.84 19.98 -23.09
N LEU A 302 -21.94 20.82 -22.58
CA LEU A 302 -22.25 21.76 -21.49
C LEU A 302 -23.01 23.03 -21.92
N LYS A 303 -23.47 23.10 -23.17
CA LYS A 303 -24.55 24.04 -23.57
C LYS A 303 -25.81 23.85 -22.72
N ASN A 304 -26.07 22.62 -22.25
CA ASN A 304 -27.11 22.31 -21.28
C ASN A 304 -26.45 22.04 -19.92
N THR A 305 -26.91 22.69 -18.85
CA THR A 305 -26.39 22.49 -17.49
C THR A 305 -26.96 21.25 -16.79
N THR A 306 -27.68 20.40 -17.52
CA THR A 306 -28.21 19.12 -17.05
C THR A 306 -28.04 18.03 -18.11
N LYS A 307 -27.86 16.80 -17.66
CA LYS A 307 -27.90 15.57 -18.45
C LYS A 307 -28.87 14.61 -17.80
N GLU A 308 -29.74 14.03 -18.62
CA GLU A 308 -30.73 13.05 -18.18
C GLU A 308 -30.32 11.69 -18.72
N ILE A 309 -30.34 10.69 -17.84
CA ILE A 309 -30.02 9.29 -18.15
C ILE A 309 -31.27 8.49 -17.79
N GLU A 310 -31.85 7.80 -18.77
CA GLU A 310 -33.04 6.96 -18.56
C GLU A 310 -32.64 5.66 -17.84
N LEU A 311 -33.34 5.35 -16.74
CA LEU A 311 -33.11 4.14 -15.92
C LEU A 311 -34.14 3.04 -16.22
N GLY A 312 -35.22 3.40 -16.91
CA GLY A 312 -36.33 2.51 -17.28
C GLY A 312 -37.60 2.76 -16.48
N ASP A 313 -38.56 1.84 -16.60
CA ASP A 313 -39.90 1.97 -15.98
C ASP A 313 -39.89 1.62 -14.48
N LYS A 314 -38.91 0.82 -14.05
CA LYS A 314 -38.65 0.50 -12.64
C LYS A 314 -37.69 1.52 -12.04
N GLY A 315 -37.79 1.69 -10.72
CA GLY A 315 -36.76 2.40 -9.96
C GLY A 315 -35.40 1.74 -10.14
N PHE A 316 -34.33 2.53 -10.04
CA PHE A 316 -32.98 2.00 -9.98
C PHE A 316 -32.71 1.58 -8.54
N ASP A 317 -32.51 0.29 -8.32
CA ASP A 317 -32.18 -0.35 -7.04
C ASP A 317 -30.69 -0.73 -7.06
N GLY A 318 -29.90 -0.15 -6.17
CA GLY A 318 -28.44 -0.28 -6.13
C GLY A 318 -27.68 1.05 -6.01
N SER A 319 -26.42 1.06 -6.44
CA SER A 319 -25.51 2.23 -6.37
C SER A 319 -24.79 2.49 -7.69
N ILE A 320 -24.24 3.69 -7.89
CA ILE A 320 -23.53 4.07 -9.13
C ILE A 320 -22.17 4.70 -8.80
N LEU A 321 -21.13 4.24 -9.49
CA LEU A 321 -19.81 4.85 -9.53
C LEU A 321 -19.61 5.54 -10.87
N GLY A 322 -19.50 6.86 -10.85
CA GLY A 322 -19.25 7.69 -12.02
C GLY A 322 -17.79 8.12 -12.12
N LEU A 323 -17.21 7.98 -13.30
CA LEU A 323 -15.93 8.58 -13.68
C LEU A 323 -16.20 9.61 -14.79
N TYR A 324 -15.64 10.81 -14.70
CA TYR A 324 -15.81 11.84 -15.73
C TYR A 324 -14.55 12.64 -16.00
N SER A 325 -14.46 13.22 -17.20
CA SER A 325 -13.45 14.21 -17.58
C SER A 325 -14.03 15.21 -18.58
N LEU A 326 -13.37 16.36 -18.74
CA LEU A 326 -13.82 17.44 -19.63
C LEU A 326 -12.98 17.45 -20.91
N PHE A 327 -13.67 17.51 -22.04
CA PHE A 327 -13.09 17.58 -23.37
C PHE A 327 -13.58 18.83 -24.11
N THR A 328 -12.78 19.35 -25.04
CA THR A 328 -13.22 20.35 -26.02
C THR A 328 -14.19 19.72 -27.03
N THR A 329 -14.93 20.54 -27.78
CA THR A 329 -15.68 20.07 -28.97
C THR A 329 -14.80 19.45 -30.08
N GLU A 330 -13.48 19.58 -29.97
CA GLU A 330 -12.49 18.99 -30.91
C GLU A 330 -11.93 17.65 -30.40
N GLY A 331 -12.35 17.19 -29.21
CA GLY A 331 -11.93 15.92 -28.61
C GLY A 331 -10.65 15.98 -27.77
N GLU A 332 -10.10 17.18 -27.53
CA GLU A 332 -8.94 17.35 -26.64
C GLU A 332 -9.38 17.34 -25.17
N GLN A 333 -8.78 16.48 -24.35
CA GLN A 333 -9.00 16.49 -22.90
C GLN A 333 -8.37 17.75 -22.29
N VAL A 334 -9.11 18.44 -21.43
CA VAL A 334 -8.71 19.74 -20.84
C VAL A 334 -8.90 19.82 -19.32
N SER A 335 -9.43 18.78 -18.69
CA SER A 335 -9.50 18.63 -17.23
C SER A 335 -8.91 17.28 -16.82
N ARG A 336 -8.46 17.18 -15.57
CA ARG A 336 -8.21 15.87 -14.95
C ARG A 336 -9.50 15.03 -14.92
N PHE A 337 -9.34 13.71 -14.84
CA PHE A 337 -10.42 12.83 -14.47
C PHE A 337 -10.85 13.05 -13.02
N ASN A 338 -12.13 12.83 -12.73
CA ASN A 338 -12.78 12.98 -11.42
C ASN A 338 -13.78 11.82 -11.20
N ARG A 339 -14.06 11.47 -9.94
CA ARG A 339 -14.97 10.37 -9.54
C ARG A 339 -16.09 10.86 -8.64
N PHE A 340 -17.31 10.37 -8.86
CA PHE A 340 -18.44 10.57 -7.95
C PHE A 340 -19.12 9.24 -7.62
N TYR A 341 -19.76 9.18 -6.46
CA TYR A 341 -20.46 8.01 -5.95
C TYR A 341 -21.91 8.38 -5.66
N ILE A 342 -22.83 7.51 -6.03
CA ILE A 342 -24.25 7.57 -5.71
C ILE A 342 -24.54 6.29 -4.92
N SER A 343 -24.51 6.37 -3.60
CA SER A 343 -24.75 5.23 -2.69
C SER A 343 -26.24 4.97 -2.42
N LYS A 344 -27.15 5.61 -3.16
CA LYS A 344 -28.60 5.53 -2.94
C LYS A 344 -29.36 5.10 -4.18
N ASP A 345 -30.46 4.40 -3.93
CA ASP A 345 -31.45 4.02 -4.93
C ASP A 345 -32.54 5.10 -5.12
N THR A 346 -33.52 4.82 -5.99
CA THR A 346 -34.65 5.73 -6.24
C THR A 346 -35.60 5.92 -5.06
N ASP A 347 -35.55 5.07 -4.05
CA ASP A 347 -36.38 5.12 -2.84
C ASP A 347 -35.62 5.73 -1.64
N ASP A 348 -34.44 6.35 -1.89
CA ASP A 348 -33.51 6.97 -0.92
C ASP A 348 -32.88 5.98 0.08
N LYS A 349 -33.04 4.67 -0.14
CA LYS A 349 -32.36 3.62 0.63
C LYS A 349 -30.87 3.61 0.27
N GLU A 350 -30.05 3.53 1.31
CA GLU A 350 -28.59 3.46 1.18
C GLU A 350 -28.14 2.03 0.88
N HIS A 351 -27.26 1.93 -0.11
CA HIS A 351 -26.58 0.73 -0.58
C HIS A 351 -25.08 0.94 -0.38
N PRO A 352 -24.54 0.66 0.82
CA PRO A 352 -23.14 0.90 1.18
C PRO A 352 -22.18 -0.12 0.54
N TYR A 353 -22.46 -0.56 -0.68
CA TYR A 353 -21.58 -1.43 -1.48
C TYR A 353 -20.17 -0.84 -1.60
N PHE A 354 -20.06 0.48 -1.71
CA PHE A 354 -18.79 1.19 -1.73
C PHE A 354 -18.08 1.13 -0.38
N ASP A 355 -18.78 1.38 0.72
CA ASP A 355 -18.18 1.32 2.06
C ASP A 355 -17.66 -0.11 2.33
N GLN A 356 -18.43 -1.15 1.95
CA GLN A 356 -17.98 -2.55 2.03
C GLN A 356 -16.77 -2.87 1.13
N LEU A 357 -16.77 -2.39 -0.12
CA LEU A 357 -15.63 -2.48 -1.05
C LEU A 357 -14.35 -1.86 -0.49
N PHE A 358 -14.49 -0.80 0.31
CA PHE A 358 -13.39 0.02 0.79
C PHE A 358 -12.93 -0.33 2.23
N ASP A 359 -13.85 -0.80 3.09
CA ASP A 359 -13.58 -1.28 4.46
C ASP A 359 -12.85 -2.64 4.48
N CYS A 360 -13.00 -3.46 3.43
CA CYS A 360 -12.28 -4.75 3.29
C CYS A 360 -10.76 -4.60 3.03
N CYS A 361 -10.15 -3.46 3.40
CA CYS A 361 -8.72 -3.14 3.29
C CYS A 361 -8.16 -3.02 1.85
N TYR A 362 -9.00 -2.86 0.82
CA TYR A 362 -8.54 -2.92 -0.59
C TYR A 362 -8.60 -1.63 -1.42
N ALA A 363 -9.23 -0.55 -0.94
CA ALA A 363 -8.94 0.83 -1.34
C ALA A 363 -9.65 1.81 -0.37
N PHE A 364 -9.07 2.97 -0.07
CA PHE A 364 -9.78 4.03 0.68
C PHE A 364 -9.72 5.37 -0.08
N PRO A 365 -10.82 5.82 -0.72
CA PRO A 365 -11.07 7.23 -1.03
C PRO A 365 -11.84 7.88 0.14
N THR A 366 -11.15 8.66 0.98
CA THR A 366 -11.57 8.92 2.37
C THR A 366 -12.77 9.85 2.61
N SER A 367 -13.77 9.34 3.33
CA SER A 367 -14.27 9.81 4.66
C SER A 367 -15.25 8.73 5.18
N PHE A 368 -15.22 8.16 6.40
CA PHE A 368 -15.11 8.75 7.75
C PHE A 368 -14.29 7.88 8.77
N ILE A 369 -14.78 7.67 10.01
CA ILE A 369 -14.10 7.28 11.27
C ILE A 369 -15.18 6.56 12.13
N LEU A 370 -15.03 5.46 12.91
CA LEU A 370 -14.01 4.43 13.27
C LEU A 370 -14.83 3.17 13.75
N ASP A 371 -14.34 1.98 14.11
CA ASP A 371 -13.03 1.43 14.51
C ASP A 371 -12.93 -0.09 14.17
N GLY A 372 -11.93 -0.84 14.65
CA GLY A 372 -11.55 -2.16 14.12
C GLY A 372 -12.16 -3.48 14.65
N ASN A 373 -12.17 -4.50 13.79
CA ASN A 373 -11.51 -5.81 14.02
C ASN A 373 -11.45 -6.75 12.77
N GLN A 374 -10.21 -7.10 12.37
CA GLN A 374 -9.72 -8.32 11.68
C GLN A 374 -10.35 -8.93 10.39
N CYS A 375 -9.49 -8.98 9.35
CA CYS A 375 -9.15 -10.14 8.48
C CYS A 375 -9.98 -10.54 7.22
N GLY A 376 -9.36 -10.39 6.03
CA GLY A 376 -9.19 -11.52 5.09
C GLY A 376 -9.76 -11.42 3.65
N PHE A 377 -8.86 -11.44 2.64
CA PHE A 377 -9.03 -11.86 1.23
C PHE A 377 -9.94 -11.09 0.24
N CYS A 378 -9.40 -10.71 -0.94
CA CYS A 378 -9.73 -11.24 -2.29
C CYS A 378 -9.07 -10.44 -3.45
N GLY A 379 -9.10 -11.00 -4.68
CA GLY A 379 -8.45 -10.51 -5.91
C GLY A 379 -9.22 -9.46 -6.75
N SER A 380 -9.04 -9.43 -8.09
CA SER A 380 -9.56 -8.35 -8.97
C SER A 380 -11.07 -8.34 -9.05
N ILE A 381 -11.64 -7.21 -9.47
CA ILE A 381 -13.06 -7.04 -9.84
C ILE A 381 -13.79 -8.30 -10.35
N ASP A 382 -13.26 -9.07 -11.30
CA ASP A 382 -13.97 -10.28 -11.78
C ASP A 382 -13.96 -11.43 -10.74
N GLU A 383 -12.89 -11.62 -9.97
CA GLU A 383 -12.81 -12.57 -8.84
C GLU A 383 -13.47 -12.02 -7.57
N LEU A 384 -13.36 -10.72 -7.31
CA LEU A 384 -13.96 -9.98 -6.21
C LEU A 384 -15.48 -10.06 -6.29
N PHE A 385 -16.06 -9.94 -7.49
CA PHE A 385 -17.47 -10.22 -7.68
C PHE A 385 -17.75 -11.73 -7.73
N SER A 386 -16.92 -12.58 -8.34
CA SER A 386 -17.23 -14.02 -8.40
C SER A 386 -17.25 -14.72 -7.04
N ASP A 387 -16.31 -14.44 -6.14
CA ASP A 387 -16.28 -15.05 -4.79
C ASP A 387 -17.35 -14.45 -3.87
N ILE A 388 -17.62 -13.14 -3.96
CA ILE A 388 -18.75 -12.51 -3.25
C ILE A 388 -20.08 -13.06 -3.76
N ILE A 389 -20.21 -13.28 -5.07
CA ILE A 389 -21.39 -13.88 -5.70
C ILE A 389 -21.49 -15.36 -5.33
N GLU A 390 -20.40 -16.15 -5.30
CA GLU A 390 -20.46 -17.55 -4.84
C GLU A 390 -20.84 -17.64 -3.36
N LEU A 391 -20.30 -16.78 -2.47
CA LEU A 391 -20.68 -16.74 -1.05
C LEU A 391 -22.15 -16.31 -0.84
N TRP A 392 -22.65 -15.42 -1.70
CA TRP A 392 -24.04 -14.98 -1.74
C TRP A 392 -24.99 -16.04 -2.35
N GLU A 393 -24.59 -16.72 -3.43
CA GLU A 393 -25.32 -17.81 -4.11
C GLU A 393 -25.34 -19.10 -3.29
N GLN A 394 -24.28 -19.38 -2.52
CA GLN A 394 -24.24 -20.47 -1.53
C GLN A 394 -25.15 -20.21 -0.31
N GLY A 395 -25.77 -19.02 -0.23
CA GLY A 395 -26.82 -18.74 0.73
C GLY A 395 -26.32 -18.48 2.15
N TYR A 396 -25.11 -17.96 2.34
CA TYR A 396 -24.59 -17.60 3.68
C TYR A 396 -25.14 -16.28 4.25
N LEU A 397 -26.28 -15.79 3.71
CA LEU A 397 -27.23 -14.90 4.37
C LEU A 397 -28.67 -15.47 4.34
N GLY A 398 -28.82 -16.78 4.16
CA GLY A 398 -30.07 -17.51 4.10
C GLY A 398 -30.44 -18.19 5.42
N ASN A 399 -31.03 -17.41 6.34
CA ASN A 399 -31.55 -17.85 7.64
C ASN A 399 -30.51 -18.37 8.64
N ASP A 400 -30.10 -17.52 9.58
CA ASP A 400 -30.63 -17.65 10.94
C ASP A 400 -30.49 -16.33 11.71
N SER A 401 -31.33 -16.17 12.73
CA SER A 401 -31.57 -14.99 13.59
C SER A 401 -30.40 -14.02 13.83
N ASP A 402 -30.71 -12.72 13.79
CA ASP A 402 -29.99 -11.57 14.39
C ASP A 402 -28.71 -11.94 15.17
N ILE A 403 -27.56 -11.86 14.51
CA ILE A 403 -26.27 -11.91 15.20
C ILE A 403 -26.11 -10.57 15.91
N GLU A 404 -26.42 -10.53 17.22
CA GLU A 404 -26.04 -9.39 18.06
C GLU A 404 -24.53 -9.13 17.90
N PRO A 405 -24.08 -7.85 17.87
CA PRO A 405 -22.67 -7.53 17.76
C PRO A 405 -21.92 -8.24 18.89
N ARG A 406 -20.78 -8.87 18.58
CA ARG A 406 -19.98 -9.58 19.60
C ARG A 406 -19.65 -8.62 20.73
N ASN A 407 -20.36 -8.81 21.84
CA ASN A 407 -20.10 -8.15 23.10
C ASN A 407 -18.91 -8.82 23.77
N GLU A 408 -17.79 -9.01 23.08
CA GLU A 408 -16.57 -9.62 23.61
C GLU A 408 -15.48 -8.54 23.74
N VAL A 409 -14.65 -8.63 24.80
CA VAL A 409 -13.47 -7.78 24.99
C VAL A 409 -12.33 -8.57 25.66
N ALA A 410 -11.08 -8.24 25.36
CA ALA A 410 -9.92 -8.90 25.94
C ALA A 410 -9.30 -8.15 27.13
N LEU A 411 -8.74 -8.93 28.05
CA LEU A 411 -7.89 -8.49 29.15
C LEU A 411 -6.49 -9.04 28.93
N LYS A 412 -5.51 -8.15 28.72
CA LYS A 412 -4.10 -8.52 28.53
C LYS A 412 -3.35 -8.42 29.85
N ILE A 413 -2.74 -9.52 30.28
CA ILE A 413 -1.92 -9.57 31.49
C ILE A 413 -0.56 -10.22 31.18
N PRO A 414 0.53 -9.43 31.10
CA PRO A 414 1.88 -9.96 30.99
C PRO A 414 2.30 -10.82 32.19
N THR A 415 3.06 -11.88 31.94
CA THR A 415 3.64 -12.72 32.99
C THR A 415 4.81 -12.02 33.71
N ASP A 416 4.83 -12.04 35.04
CA ASP A 416 5.97 -11.60 35.86
C ASP A 416 6.73 -12.81 36.46
N ALA A 417 8.04 -12.70 36.66
CA ALA A 417 8.87 -13.78 37.20
C ALA A 417 8.80 -13.93 38.74
N ASN A 418 8.22 -12.93 39.42
CA ASN A 418 8.21 -12.75 40.87
C ASN A 418 6.83 -12.98 41.50
N GLY A 419 5.81 -13.32 40.70
CA GLY A 419 4.49 -13.72 41.17
C GLY A 419 3.56 -14.10 40.02
N THR A 420 2.45 -14.73 40.34
CA THR A 420 1.46 -15.21 39.37
C THR A 420 0.11 -14.54 39.59
N ILE A 421 -0.60 -14.28 38.49
CA ILE A 421 -1.96 -13.74 38.49
C ILE A 421 -2.86 -14.83 37.93
N THR A 422 -3.90 -15.20 38.67
CA THR A 422 -4.97 -16.08 38.18
C THR A 422 -6.13 -15.20 37.77
N VAL A 423 -6.57 -15.31 36.52
CA VAL A 423 -7.76 -14.62 36.00
C VAL A 423 -8.91 -15.61 35.96
N THR A 424 -10.10 -15.18 36.34
CA THR A 424 -11.33 -16.00 36.27
C THR A 424 -12.52 -15.15 35.83
N GLY A 425 -13.56 -15.82 35.31
CA GLY A 425 -14.74 -15.17 34.71
C GLY A 425 -14.67 -14.97 33.19
N PHE A 426 -13.56 -15.39 32.56
CA PHE A 426 -13.38 -15.34 31.10
C PHE A 426 -14.12 -16.50 30.40
N ILE A 427 -14.44 -16.31 29.12
CA ILE A 427 -15.11 -17.27 28.23
C ILE A 427 -14.08 -18.16 27.54
N SER A 428 -13.03 -17.56 27.00
CA SER A 428 -11.88 -18.22 26.37
C SER A 428 -10.58 -17.52 26.76
N GLN A 429 -9.45 -18.23 26.60
CA GLN A 429 -8.11 -17.68 26.77
C GLN A 429 -7.30 -17.99 25.52
N GLU A 430 -6.68 -16.95 24.95
CA GLU A 430 -5.83 -17.03 23.77
C GLU A 430 -4.44 -16.53 24.13
N LEU A 431 -3.48 -17.46 24.30
CA LEU A 431 -2.13 -17.19 24.78
C LEU A 431 -2.14 -16.47 26.15
N ASN A 432 -1.92 -15.14 26.15
CA ASN A 432 -1.86 -14.27 27.34
C ASN A 432 -3.07 -13.33 27.48
N ASP A 433 -4.03 -13.43 26.56
CA ASP A 433 -5.22 -12.59 26.51
C ASP A 433 -6.44 -13.40 26.97
N TYR A 434 -7.24 -12.83 27.88
CA TYR A 434 -8.42 -13.45 28.45
C TYR A 434 -9.68 -12.75 27.91
N ILE A 435 -10.59 -13.49 27.29
CA ILE A 435 -11.77 -12.94 26.59
C ILE A 435 -13.00 -12.97 27.51
N PHE A 436 -13.73 -11.87 27.61
CA PHE A 436 -14.91 -11.71 28.46
C PHE A 436 -16.10 -11.18 27.67
N ASP A 437 -17.34 -11.44 28.10
CA ASP A 437 -18.44 -10.61 27.63
C ASP A 437 -18.24 -9.17 28.15
N ARG A 438 -18.70 -8.19 27.39
CA ARG A 438 -18.67 -6.77 27.73
C ARG A 438 -19.48 -6.52 29.00
N ASP A 439 -18.95 -5.61 29.82
CA ASP A 439 -19.46 -5.24 31.14
C ASP A 439 -19.51 -6.38 32.18
N LYS A 440 -18.92 -7.55 31.91
CA LYS A 440 -18.64 -8.56 32.95
C LYS A 440 -17.47 -8.14 33.82
N VAL A 441 -17.30 -8.90 34.90
CA VAL A 441 -16.25 -8.68 35.89
C VAL A 441 -15.17 -9.74 35.75
N ALA A 442 -13.95 -9.30 35.44
CA ALA A 442 -12.75 -10.11 35.58
C ALA A 442 -12.36 -10.20 37.06
N LEU A 443 -12.22 -11.42 37.58
CA LEU A 443 -11.78 -11.68 38.94
C LEU A 443 -10.31 -12.09 38.92
N LEU A 444 -9.47 -11.34 39.64
CA LEU A 444 -8.01 -11.46 39.63
C LEU A 444 -7.52 -11.89 41.01
N GLU A 445 -6.73 -12.96 41.09
CA GLU A 445 -6.08 -13.41 42.32
C GLU A 445 -4.56 -13.41 42.16
N VAL A 446 -3.89 -12.65 43.02
CA VAL A 446 -2.45 -12.40 42.94
C VAL A 446 -1.70 -13.20 44.00
N VAL A 447 -0.76 -14.03 43.55
CA VAL A 447 0.09 -14.85 44.41
C VAL A 447 1.55 -14.47 44.20
N ALA A 448 2.14 -13.75 45.16
CA ALA A 448 3.55 -13.40 45.12
C ALA A 448 4.45 -14.62 45.39
N LYS A 449 5.60 -14.67 44.74
CA LYS A 449 6.62 -15.72 44.95
C LYS A 449 7.37 -15.47 46.26
N SER A 450 7.90 -16.52 46.88
CA SER A 450 8.70 -16.41 48.11
C SER A 450 9.82 -15.36 47.98
N GLY A 451 9.86 -14.43 48.93
CA GLY A 451 10.78 -13.28 48.92
C GLY A 451 10.22 -12.00 48.28
N PHE A 452 8.99 -12.03 47.77
CA PHE A 452 8.32 -10.88 47.15
C PHE A 452 6.93 -10.66 47.74
N SER A 453 6.46 -9.41 47.70
CA SER A 453 5.08 -9.00 47.98
C SER A 453 4.50 -8.25 46.78
N PHE A 454 3.19 -8.39 46.55
CA PHE A 454 2.48 -7.55 45.59
C PHE A 454 2.47 -6.10 46.10
N SER A 455 2.78 -5.15 45.22
CA SER A 455 2.87 -3.73 45.54
C SER A 455 1.70 -2.92 44.96
N LYS A 456 1.45 -3.05 43.66
CA LYS A 456 0.41 -2.31 42.94
C LYS A 456 0.10 -2.95 41.59
N TRP A 457 -1.02 -2.54 41.00
CA TRP A 457 -1.25 -2.66 39.56
C TRP A 457 -0.56 -1.51 38.81
N ASP A 458 -0.15 -1.77 37.56
CA ASP A 458 0.41 -0.80 36.63
C ASP A 458 -0.18 -1.01 35.22
N GLY A 459 -0.09 0.00 34.36
CA GLY A 459 -0.73 0.04 33.04
C GLY A 459 -1.87 1.04 32.92
N THR A 460 -2.41 1.17 31.70
CA THR A 460 -3.42 2.19 31.33
C THR A 460 -4.73 2.08 32.10
N ASP A 461 -5.09 0.85 32.49
CA ASP A 461 -6.38 0.52 33.11
C ASP A 461 -6.23 0.13 34.60
N ALA A 462 -5.03 0.28 35.16
CA ALA A 462 -4.74 -0.10 36.55
C ALA A 462 -5.54 0.68 37.59
N ALA A 463 -6.00 1.89 37.25
CA ALA A 463 -6.86 2.71 38.10
C ALA A 463 -8.30 2.17 38.23
N ASP A 464 -8.75 1.35 37.29
CA ASP A 464 -10.10 0.77 37.27
C ASP A 464 -10.15 -0.58 38.00
N VAL A 465 -9.00 -1.10 38.45
CA VAL A 465 -8.91 -2.33 39.23
C VAL A 465 -9.27 -2.05 40.69
N LYS A 466 -10.32 -2.70 41.18
CA LYS A 466 -10.83 -2.51 42.54
C LYS A 466 -10.36 -3.63 43.47
N ASP A 467 -9.77 -3.26 44.60
CA ASP A 467 -9.30 -4.17 45.64
C ASP A 467 -10.48 -4.76 46.44
N LEU A 468 -10.51 -6.08 46.57
CA LEU A 468 -11.48 -6.84 47.37
C LEU A 468 -10.85 -7.40 48.67
N GLY A 469 -9.55 -7.14 48.88
CA GLY A 469 -8.76 -7.62 50.01
C GLY A 469 -8.16 -9.01 49.79
N THR A 470 -7.17 -9.34 50.62
CA THR A 470 -6.51 -10.67 50.63
C THR A 470 -5.91 -11.08 49.28
N GLY A 471 -5.41 -10.12 48.49
CA GLY A 471 -4.80 -10.37 47.17
C GLY A 471 -5.80 -10.63 46.04
N LYS A 472 -7.09 -10.35 46.26
CA LYS A 472 -8.16 -10.49 45.26
C LYS A 472 -8.62 -9.12 44.77
N PHE A 473 -8.86 -9.01 43.47
CA PHE A 473 -9.28 -7.79 42.81
C PHE A 473 -10.36 -8.07 41.77
N GLU A 474 -11.12 -7.04 41.42
CA GLU A 474 -12.10 -7.07 40.32
C GLU A 474 -11.84 -5.95 39.31
N LEU A 475 -12.14 -6.21 38.03
CA LEU A 475 -12.06 -5.23 36.95
C LEU A 475 -13.27 -5.38 36.02
N VAL A 476 -13.94 -4.27 35.69
CA VAL A 476 -15.08 -4.28 34.75
C VAL A 476 -14.58 -4.22 33.31
N MET A 477 -14.97 -5.23 32.54
CA MET A 477 -14.59 -5.46 31.16
C MET A 477 -15.53 -4.70 30.19
N SER A 478 -15.59 -3.38 30.34
CA SER A 478 -16.41 -2.50 29.48
C SER A 478 -15.76 -2.15 28.12
N LYS A 479 -14.47 -2.47 27.96
CA LYS A 479 -13.64 -2.27 26.77
C LYS A 479 -12.41 -3.20 26.87
N GLU A 480 -11.57 -3.21 25.84
CA GLU A 480 -10.21 -3.76 25.90
C GLU A 480 -9.42 -3.20 27.10
N ARG A 481 -8.76 -4.08 27.86
CA ARG A 481 -8.01 -3.73 29.09
C ARG A 481 -6.58 -4.26 29.06
N SER A 482 -5.64 -3.48 29.59
CA SER A 482 -4.26 -3.93 29.80
C SER A 482 -3.73 -3.49 31.17
N ILE A 483 -3.32 -4.47 31.99
CA ILE A 483 -2.77 -4.26 33.34
C ILE A 483 -1.60 -5.21 33.61
N SER A 484 -0.74 -4.87 34.56
CA SER A 484 0.38 -5.70 35.02
C SER A 484 0.52 -5.60 36.54
N ALA A 485 0.79 -6.72 37.21
CA ALA A 485 1.07 -6.70 38.65
C ALA A 485 2.55 -6.37 38.91
N VAL A 486 2.81 -5.43 39.81
CA VAL A 486 4.17 -5.09 40.25
C VAL A 486 4.45 -5.75 41.59
N PHE A 487 5.50 -6.57 41.63
CA PHE A 487 5.99 -7.22 42.84
C PHE A 487 7.28 -6.55 43.32
N ILE A 488 7.44 -6.40 44.64
CA ILE A 488 8.64 -5.86 45.28
C ILE A 488 9.25 -6.89 46.23
N ALA A 489 10.56 -6.89 46.38
CA ALA A 489 11.24 -7.75 47.34
C ALA A 489 10.87 -7.37 48.79
N ILE A 490 10.76 -8.38 49.66
CA ILE A 490 10.49 -8.23 51.11
C ILE A 490 11.81 -8.13 51.89
#